data_AF-A0A4V4H611-F1
#
_entry.id   AF-A0A4V4H611-F1
#
_cell.length_a   1.000
_cell.length_b   1.000
_cell.length_c   1.000
_cell.angle_alpha   90.00
_cell.angle_beta   90.00
_cell.angle_gamma   90.00
#
_symmetry.space_group_name_H-M   'P 1'
#
loop_
_entity.id
_entity.type
_entity.pdbx_description
1 polymer ?
#
loop_
_entity_poly.entity_id
_entity_poly.type
_entity_poly.pdbx_seq_one_letter_code
_entity_poly.pdbx_strand_id
1 'polypeptide(L)'
;MVIITILVFGGGTAPLIKYLYHPEDRFVAYKRRTVQHVRPGDELRLLACVHEQDNVNPVLALLEATGPSPDSPICTYLLHLVQLVGRADAVFHPHRRHRKPYSSAATLSESDHIVNAFQMFERQHPDGFSVLPFVCISPYNTMHNDICVLALDKKAALVILPFHKKVNADGSINSASTGIHAVNVNVLQYAPCSVGILVDNGLSSGGQLLERVAIYFLGGADDREALAYGVRMADHAAIGLTVIRLLPLVEGQEEGREERMDDRMLKQFQHKKVDGNRVVYREEVVKDGEGTVDVIRETSPEFSLLIVGRRAGKESPLTVGMSMWSEYPEMGVIGDLLASTDFGSRASTLVVQQQVWVVGEAALAAESRKNAATGSQVVPEAAVYT
;
A
#
# COMPACT_ATOMS: atom_id res chain seq x y z
N MET A 1 -35.39 -36.96 -16.49
CA MET A 1 -34.01 -37.38 -16.15
C MET A 1 -33.00 -36.30 -16.52
N VAL A 2 -32.85 -35.90 -17.78
CA VAL A 2 -31.85 -34.88 -18.21
C VAL A 2 -31.94 -33.55 -17.44
N ILE A 3 -33.15 -33.03 -17.20
CA ILE A 3 -33.34 -31.75 -16.46
C ILE A 3 -32.89 -31.86 -15.00
N ILE A 4 -33.13 -33.00 -14.35
CA ILE A 4 -32.71 -33.25 -12.96
C ILE A 4 -31.18 -33.37 -12.89
N THR A 5 -30.56 -34.03 -13.87
CA THR A 5 -29.10 -34.15 -13.96
C THR A 5 -28.43 -32.79 -14.15
N ILE A 6 -28.99 -31.91 -14.97
CA ILE A 6 -28.48 -30.54 -15.19
C ILE A 6 -28.62 -29.69 -13.92
N LEU A 7 -29.73 -29.80 -13.19
CA LEU A 7 -29.96 -29.08 -11.93
C LEU A 7 -28.99 -29.51 -10.82
N VAL A 8 -28.73 -30.82 -10.71
CA VAL A 8 -27.82 -31.37 -9.69
C VAL A 8 -26.36 -31.05 -10.03
N PHE A 9 -25.93 -31.22 -11.29
CA PHE A 9 -24.56 -30.87 -11.68
C PHE A 9 -24.33 -29.36 -11.70
N GLY A 10 -25.21 -28.58 -12.31
CA GLY A 10 -25.10 -27.12 -12.37
C GLY A 10 -25.23 -26.46 -10.99
N GLY A 11 -26.18 -26.92 -10.17
CA GLY A 11 -26.39 -26.39 -8.82
C GLY A 11 -25.35 -26.86 -7.79
N GLY A 12 -24.77 -28.05 -7.97
CA GLY A 12 -23.76 -28.61 -7.07
C GLY A 12 -22.33 -28.18 -7.38
N THR A 13 -22.00 -27.95 -8.65
CA THR A 13 -20.62 -27.59 -9.05
C THR A 13 -20.15 -26.25 -8.50
N ALA A 14 -20.99 -25.21 -8.52
CA ALA A 14 -20.62 -23.90 -7.98
C ALA A 14 -20.29 -23.92 -6.46
N PRO A 15 -21.14 -24.46 -5.57
CA PRO A 15 -20.82 -24.57 -4.15
C PRO A 15 -19.69 -25.57 -3.89
N LEU A 16 -19.57 -26.64 -4.66
CA LEU A 16 -18.48 -27.61 -4.54
C LEU A 16 -17.12 -27.00 -4.95
N ILE A 17 -17.08 -26.22 -6.04
CA ILE A 17 -15.89 -25.46 -6.44
C ILE A 17 -15.56 -24.43 -5.37
N LYS A 18 -16.54 -23.69 -4.84
CA LYS A 18 -16.29 -22.73 -3.74
C LYS A 18 -15.81 -23.40 -2.45
N TYR A 19 -16.27 -24.61 -2.15
CA TYR A 19 -15.86 -25.40 -0.98
C TYR A 19 -14.46 -26.03 -1.15
N LEU A 20 -14.12 -26.50 -2.35
CA LEU A 20 -12.80 -27.10 -2.64
C LEU A 20 -11.74 -26.06 -3.00
N TYR A 21 -12.15 -24.92 -3.54
CA TYR A 21 -11.30 -23.84 -4.02
C TYR A 21 -11.60 -22.59 -3.22
N HIS A 22 -10.70 -22.25 -2.30
CA HIS A 22 -10.71 -21.01 -1.54
C HIS A 22 -9.88 -19.97 -2.33
N PRO A 23 -10.49 -19.12 -3.17
CA PRO A 23 -9.74 -18.16 -3.99
C PRO A 23 -8.99 -17.13 -3.12
N GLU A 24 -9.48 -16.87 -1.91
CA GLU A 24 -8.84 -16.03 -0.89
C GLU A 24 -7.48 -16.57 -0.42
N ASP A 25 -7.26 -17.89 -0.54
CA ASP A 25 -5.98 -18.52 -0.18
C ASP A 25 -4.92 -18.45 -1.28
N ARG A 26 -5.31 -18.03 -2.50
CA ARG A 26 -4.43 -18.04 -3.68
C ARG A 26 -3.18 -17.18 -3.50
N PHE A 27 -3.27 -16.12 -2.70
CA PHE A 27 -2.21 -15.13 -2.52
C PHE A 27 -1.67 -15.08 -1.09
N VAL A 28 -1.86 -16.15 -0.30
CA VAL A 28 -1.32 -16.20 1.06
C VAL A 28 0.20 -16.26 1.03
N ALA A 29 0.84 -15.17 1.44
CA ALA A 29 2.28 -15.18 1.70
C ALA A 29 2.54 -15.83 3.07
N TYR A 30 3.16 -17.01 3.06
CA TYR A 30 3.54 -17.76 4.26
C TYR A 30 4.55 -17.04 5.20
N LYS A 31 5.10 -15.91 4.77
CA LYS A 31 5.97 -15.03 5.57
C LYS A 31 5.48 -13.60 5.39
N ARG A 32 5.45 -12.83 6.48
CA ARG A 32 5.04 -11.42 6.49
C ARG A 32 5.90 -10.61 5.51
N ARG A 33 5.24 -9.89 4.60
CA ARG A 33 5.82 -9.05 3.54
C ARG A 33 5.25 -7.64 3.68
N THR A 34 5.84 -6.90 4.62
CA THR A 34 5.47 -5.51 4.89
C THR A 34 6.75 -4.72 5.05
N VAL A 35 6.71 -3.43 4.75
CA VAL A 35 7.79 -2.46 4.95
C VAL A 35 8.28 -2.49 6.39
N GLN A 36 7.37 -2.56 7.37
CA GLN A 36 7.71 -2.66 8.79
C GLN A 36 8.64 -3.85 9.14
N HIS A 37 8.60 -4.94 8.36
CA HIS A 37 9.33 -6.17 8.66
C HIS A 37 10.55 -6.39 7.74
N VAL A 38 10.84 -5.46 6.84
CA VAL A 38 12.09 -5.46 6.07
C VAL A 38 13.24 -5.15 7.03
N ARG A 39 14.32 -5.93 6.97
CA ARG A 39 15.47 -5.69 7.86
C ARG A 39 16.24 -4.45 7.40
N PRO A 40 16.85 -3.69 8.32
CA PRO A 40 17.77 -2.63 7.93
C PRO A 40 18.88 -3.19 7.03
N GLY A 41 19.17 -2.53 5.91
CA GLY A 41 20.15 -2.98 4.92
C GLY A 41 19.63 -3.98 3.89
N ASP A 42 18.47 -4.62 4.10
CA ASP A 42 17.87 -5.47 3.08
C ASP A 42 17.24 -4.61 1.97
N GLU A 43 17.28 -5.15 0.75
CA GLU A 43 16.63 -4.58 -0.43
C GLU A 43 15.10 -4.47 -0.23
N LEU A 44 14.56 -3.26 -0.40
CA LEU A 44 13.12 -3.03 -0.42
C LEU A 44 12.58 -3.31 -1.83
N ARG A 45 11.70 -4.32 -1.92
CA ARG A 45 11.06 -4.72 -3.17
C ARG A 45 9.69 -4.07 -3.32
N LEU A 46 9.55 -3.24 -4.35
CA LEU A 46 8.33 -2.50 -4.65
C LEU A 46 7.73 -2.98 -5.97
N LEU A 47 6.42 -3.12 -6.05
CA LEU A 47 5.68 -3.28 -7.31
C LEU A 47 5.00 -1.96 -7.63
N ALA A 48 5.47 -1.26 -8.65
CA ALA A 48 4.91 0.02 -9.09
C ALA A 48 3.98 -0.21 -10.29
N CYS A 49 2.69 0.01 -10.10
CA CYS A 49 1.68 -0.11 -11.16
C CYS A 49 1.49 1.26 -11.84
N VAL A 50 1.46 1.25 -13.16
CA VAL A 50 1.27 2.45 -14.00
C VAL A 50 0.22 2.11 -15.05
N HIS A 51 -0.83 2.93 -15.18
CA HIS A 51 -1.83 2.77 -16.26
C HIS A 51 -1.56 3.70 -17.44
N GLU A 52 -1.11 4.91 -17.16
CA GLU A 52 -0.89 5.97 -18.14
C GLU A 52 0.41 6.72 -17.82
N GLN A 53 0.95 7.44 -18.81
CA GLN A 53 2.18 8.21 -18.65
C GLN A 53 2.13 9.22 -17.48
N ASP A 54 0.97 9.80 -17.16
CA ASP A 54 0.82 10.74 -16.05
C ASP A 54 1.12 10.11 -14.69
N ASN A 55 0.96 8.80 -14.53
CA ASN A 55 1.25 8.14 -13.25
C ASN A 55 2.77 7.98 -13.01
N VAL A 56 3.60 8.18 -14.04
CA VAL A 56 5.04 7.95 -13.96
C VAL A 56 5.70 8.92 -12.98
N ASN A 57 5.47 10.22 -13.13
CA ASN A 57 6.18 11.21 -12.32
C ASN A 57 5.82 11.15 -10.82
N PRO A 58 4.54 11.03 -10.42
CA PRO A 58 4.19 10.89 -9.00
C PRO A 58 4.80 9.63 -8.37
N VAL A 59 4.84 8.52 -9.12
CA VAL A 59 5.49 7.29 -8.65
C VAL A 59 6.99 7.46 -8.53
N LEU A 60 7.66 8.09 -9.50
CA LEU A 60 9.10 8.37 -9.43
C LEU A 60 9.44 9.29 -8.27
N ALA A 61 8.66 10.35 -8.04
CA ALA A 61 8.82 11.24 -6.89
C ALA A 61 8.71 10.44 -5.57
N LEU A 62 7.73 9.55 -5.46
CA LEU A 62 7.59 8.70 -4.28
C LEU A 62 8.78 7.74 -4.09
N LEU A 63 9.32 7.18 -5.18
CA LEU A 63 10.51 6.31 -5.14
C LEU A 63 11.76 7.09 -4.75
N GLU A 64 11.93 8.30 -5.26
CA GLU A 64 12.99 9.23 -4.85
C GLU A 64 12.89 9.54 -3.35
N ALA A 65 11.68 9.84 -2.87
CA ALA A 65 11.44 10.10 -1.46
C ALA A 65 11.70 8.90 -0.55
N THR A 66 11.63 7.68 -1.10
CA THR A 66 11.99 6.46 -0.35
C THR A 66 13.49 6.38 -0.03
N GLY A 67 14.33 7.16 -0.73
CA GLY A 67 15.76 7.28 -0.47
C GLY A 67 16.58 6.09 -0.97
N PRO A 68 16.64 5.85 -2.29
CA PRO A 68 17.51 4.80 -2.84
C PRO A 68 18.98 5.09 -2.51
N SER A 69 19.63 4.18 -1.79
CA SER A 69 21.04 4.29 -1.42
C SER A 69 21.70 2.91 -1.35
N PRO A 70 23.05 2.81 -1.39
CA PRO A 70 23.75 1.53 -1.29
C PRO A 70 23.45 0.76 0.00
N ASP A 71 23.23 1.49 1.10
CA ASP A 71 22.89 0.94 2.41
C ASP A 71 21.39 0.60 2.55
N SER A 72 20.58 1.00 1.57
CA SER A 72 19.12 0.82 1.58
C SER A 72 18.58 0.67 0.16
N PRO A 73 18.99 -0.39 -0.56
CA PRO A 73 18.68 -0.52 -1.98
C PRO A 73 17.19 -0.72 -2.20
N ILE A 74 16.70 -0.23 -3.34
CA ILE A 74 15.32 -0.35 -3.78
C ILE A 74 15.30 -1.11 -5.11
N CYS A 75 14.53 -2.19 -5.16
CA CYS A 75 14.23 -2.91 -6.40
C CYS A 75 12.77 -2.71 -6.76
N THR A 76 12.53 -2.04 -7.88
CA THR A 76 11.19 -1.75 -8.37
C THR A 76 10.83 -2.66 -9.53
N TYR A 77 9.79 -3.47 -9.37
CA TYR A 77 9.11 -4.15 -10.45
C TYR A 77 8.10 -3.17 -11.05
N LEU A 78 8.43 -2.60 -12.21
CA LEU A 78 7.53 -1.68 -12.91
C LEU A 78 6.52 -2.49 -13.72
N LEU A 79 5.24 -2.30 -13.47
CA LEU A 79 4.16 -2.98 -14.19
C LEU A 79 3.29 -1.97 -14.93
N HIS A 80 3.46 -1.91 -16.25
CA HIS A 80 2.57 -1.12 -17.12
C HIS A 80 1.30 -1.94 -17.42
N LEU A 81 0.16 -1.42 -16.98
CA LEU A 81 -1.15 -2.06 -17.01
C LEU A 81 -1.99 -1.49 -18.15
N VAL A 82 -2.17 -2.26 -19.22
CA VAL A 82 -2.93 -1.88 -20.39
C VAL A 82 -4.25 -2.65 -20.41
N GLN A 83 -5.38 -1.94 -20.56
CA GLN A 83 -6.68 -2.60 -20.66
C GLN A 83 -6.76 -3.42 -21.95
N LEU A 84 -7.11 -4.70 -21.81
CA LEU A 84 -7.46 -5.54 -22.96
C LEU A 84 -8.92 -5.29 -23.37
N VAL A 85 -9.13 -4.86 -24.61
CA VAL A 85 -10.46 -4.70 -25.23
C VAL A 85 -10.55 -5.61 -26.46
N GLY A 86 -11.52 -6.51 -26.51
CA GLY A 86 -11.83 -7.32 -27.70
C GLY A 86 -10.95 -8.55 -27.98
N ARG A 87 -10.17 -9.04 -27.00
CA ARG A 87 -9.48 -10.35 -27.07
C ARG A 87 -9.87 -11.24 -25.88
N ALA A 88 -9.71 -12.56 -26.03
CA ALA A 88 -10.08 -13.54 -25.00
C ALA A 88 -9.01 -13.74 -23.90
N ASP A 89 -7.72 -13.52 -24.19
CA ASP A 89 -6.61 -13.88 -23.29
C ASP A 89 -5.73 -12.70 -22.88
N ALA A 90 -5.36 -12.66 -21.60
CA ALA A 90 -4.41 -11.71 -21.03
C ALA A 90 -2.95 -12.02 -21.47
N VAL A 91 -2.14 -10.98 -21.64
CA VAL A 91 -0.76 -11.06 -22.13
C VAL A 91 0.15 -10.41 -21.10
N PHE A 92 0.91 -11.22 -20.35
CA PHE A 92 1.88 -10.78 -19.34
C PHE A 92 3.30 -11.13 -19.78
N HIS A 93 4.14 -10.13 -20.03
CA HIS A 93 5.51 -10.37 -20.51
C HIS A 93 6.53 -9.41 -19.90
N PRO A 94 7.74 -9.88 -19.55
CA PRO A 94 8.86 -8.99 -19.28
C PRO A 94 9.08 -8.06 -20.47
N HIS A 95 9.27 -6.77 -20.21
CA HIS A 95 9.48 -5.82 -21.29
C HIS A 95 10.86 -6.06 -21.92
N ARG A 96 10.88 -6.56 -23.17
CA ARG A 96 12.09 -6.67 -23.99
C ARG A 96 12.06 -5.62 -25.08
N ARG A 97 12.96 -4.63 -25.01
CA ARG A 97 13.15 -3.65 -26.08
C ARG A 97 13.56 -4.33 -27.38
N HIS A 98 12.68 -4.38 -28.36
CA HIS A 98 13.04 -4.70 -29.74
C HIS A 98 13.50 -3.43 -30.45
N ARG A 99 14.76 -3.05 -30.26
CA ARG A 99 15.33 -1.85 -30.90
C ARG A 99 15.62 -2.15 -32.38
N LYS A 100 14.81 -1.64 -33.30
CA LYS A 100 15.21 -1.52 -34.71
C LYS A 100 16.14 -0.29 -34.82
N PRO A 101 17.29 -0.37 -35.51
CA PRO A 101 18.31 0.70 -35.51
C PRO A 101 17.89 2.05 -36.13
N TYR A 102 16.63 2.21 -36.59
CA TYR A 102 16.14 3.39 -37.31
C TYR A 102 14.84 4.01 -36.76
N SER A 103 14.38 3.63 -35.56
CA SER A 103 13.17 4.23 -34.98
C SER A 103 13.46 5.60 -34.37
N SER A 104 12.82 6.65 -34.89
CA SER A 104 12.85 8.01 -34.35
C SER A 104 12.08 8.11 -33.03
N ALA A 105 12.35 9.12 -32.21
CA ALA A 105 11.66 9.35 -30.93
C ALA A 105 10.13 9.45 -31.06
N ALA A 106 9.62 9.81 -32.25
CA ALA A 106 8.20 9.90 -32.58
C ALA A 106 7.51 8.53 -32.83
N THR A 107 8.24 7.41 -32.75
CA THR A 107 7.71 6.06 -33.05
C THR A 107 7.70 5.11 -31.85
N LEU A 108 7.96 5.62 -30.65
CA LEU A 108 7.99 4.81 -29.43
C LEU A 108 6.57 4.53 -28.92
N SER A 109 6.34 3.31 -28.41
CA SER A 109 5.09 2.99 -27.73
C SER A 109 5.00 3.76 -26.40
N GLU A 110 3.80 4.04 -25.91
CA GLU A 110 3.58 4.57 -24.56
C GLU A 110 4.34 3.74 -23.49
N SER A 111 4.33 2.41 -23.64
CA SER A 111 5.10 1.51 -22.78
C SER A 111 6.60 1.83 -22.80
N ASP A 112 7.17 2.16 -23.97
CA ASP A 112 8.58 2.51 -24.08
C ASP A 112 8.86 3.83 -23.36
N HIS A 113 7.99 4.83 -23.49
CA HIS A 113 8.15 6.11 -22.78
C HIS A 113 8.15 5.93 -21.26
N ILE A 114 7.19 5.15 -20.76
CA ILE A 114 7.10 4.80 -19.33
C ILE A 114 8.38 4.08 -18.88
N VAL A 115 8.78 3.01 -19.57
CA VAL A 115 10.00 2.26 -19.21
C VAL A 115 11.25 3.12 -19.27
N ASN A 116 11.35 4.02 -20.26
CA ASN A 116 12.51 4.92 -20.41
C ASN A 116 12.65 5.86 -19.22
N ALA A 117 11.55 6.39 -18.69
CA ALA A 117 11.58 7.29 -17.54
C ALA A 117 12.17 6.58 -16.30
N PHE A 118 11.72 5.37 -16.01
CA PHE A 118 12.27 4.59 -14.89
C PHE A 118 13.73 4.15 -15.13
N GLN A 119 14.10 3.82 -16.37
CA GLN A 119 15.51 3.53 -16.69
C GLN A 119 16.40 4.77 -16.56
N MET A 120 15.87 5.97 -16.82
CA MET A 120 16.60 7.21 -16.55
C MET A 120 16.79 7.42 -15.05
N PHE A 121 15.76 7.15 -14.26
CA PHE A 121 15.83 7.20 -12.79
C PHE A 121 16.86 6.21 -12.21
N GLU A 122 16.92 4.99 -12.76
CA GLU A 122 17.96 3.99 -12.40
C GLU A 122 19.38 4.48 -12.67
N ARG A 123 19.60 5.17 -13.80
CA ARG A 123 20.92 5.75 -14.12
C ARG A 123 21.31 6.90 -13.19
N GLN A 124 20.34 7.61 -12.62
CA GLN A 124 20.59 8.66 -11.64
C GLN A 124 20.97 8.08 -10.26
N HIS A 125 20.57 6.85 -9.97
CA HIS A 125 20.80 6.16 -8.70
C HIS A 125 21.43 4.77 -8.88
N PRO A 126 22.63 4.66 -9.50
CA PRO A 126 23.17 3.39 -9.99
C PRO A 126 23.45 2.35 -8.89
N ASP A 127 23.76 2.79 -7.68
CA ASP A 127 24.15 1.91 -6.57
C ASP A 127 23.02 1.69 -5.54
N GLY A 128 21.85 2.31 -5.74
CA GLY A 128 20.75 2.28 -4.77
C GLY A 128 19.39 1.93 -5.35
N PHE A 129 19.25 1.92 -6.67
CA PHE A 129 17.99 1.65 -7.36
C PHE A 129 18.17 0.67 -8.51
N SER A 130 17.25 -0.27 -8.64
CA SER A 130 17.13 -1.13 -9.82
C SER A 130 15.68 -1.21 -10.29
N VAL A 131 15.47 -1.31 -11.60
CA VAL A 131 14.13 -1.46 -12.18
C VAL A 131 14.01 -2.67 -13.12
N LEU A 132 12.95 -3.45 -12.92
CA LEU A 132 12.57 -4.54 -13.81
C LEU A 132 11.19 -4.27 -14.41
N PRO A 133 11.12 -3.87 -15.69
CA PRO A 133 9.86 -3.54 -16.35
C PRO A 133 9.09 -4.75 -16.90
N PHE A 134 7.77 -4.72 -16.73
CA PHE A 134 6.80 -5.69 -17.21
C PHE A 134 5.64 -4.95 -17.88
N VAL A 135 5.07 -5.56 -18.92
CA VAL A 135 3.82 -5.10 -19.53
C VAL A 135 2.76 -6.17 -19.32
N CYS A 136 1.62 -5.77 -18.78
CA CYS A 136 0.47 -6.62 -18.58
C CYS A 136 -0.72 -6.05 -19.32
N ILE A 137 -1.22 -6.82 -20.28
CA ILE A 137 -2.40 -6.49 -21.06
C ILE A 137 -3.51 -7.42 -20.57
N SER A 138 -4.43 -6.92 -19.76
CA SER A 138 -5.51 -7.74 -19.19
C SER A 138 -6.81 -6.96 -19.03
N PRO A 139 -7.98 -7.63 -19.01
CA PRO A 139 -9.24 -6.97 -18.69
C PRO A 139 -9.26 -6.51 -17.23
N TYR A 140 -9.88 -5.36 -16.94
CA TYR A 140 -9.92 -4.79 -15.58
C TYR A 140 -10.47 -5.75 -14.51
N ASN A 141 -11.42 -6.62 -14.88
CA ASN A 141 -12.00 -7.59 -13.94
C ASN A 141 -11.01 -8.67 -13.44
N THR A 142 -9.90 -8.89 -14.14
CA THR A 142 -8.92 -9.93 -13.82
C THR A 142 -7.52 -9.38 -13.56
N MET A 143 -7.28 -8.12 -13.91
CA MET A 143 -5.99 -7.43 -13.78
C MET A 143 -5.40 -7.45 -12.36
N HIS A 144 -6.24 -7.41 -11.32
CA HIS A 144 -5.79 -7.56 -9.94
C HIS A 144 -5.08 -8.90 -9.68
N ASN A 145 -5.47 -9.98 -10.38
CA ASN A 145 -4.80 -11.27 -10.27
C ASN A 145 -3.37 -11.19 -10.81
N ASP A 146 -3.16 -10.53 -11.94
CA ASP A 146 -1.82 -10.37 -12.53
C ASP A 146 -0.91 -9.58 -11.58
N ILE A 147 -1.44 -8.50 -10.99
CA ILE A 147 -0.74 -7.68 -9.97
C ILE A 147 -0.37 -8.55 -8.76
N CYS A 148 -1.33 -9.30 -8.20
CA CYS A 148 -1.11 -10.12 -7.01
C CYS A 148 -0.17 -11.30 -7.27
N VAL A 149 -0.28 -11.95 -8.44
CA VAL A 149 0.66 -13.03 -8.87
C VAL A 149 2.08 -12.47 -8.96
N LEU A 150 2.26 -11.32 -9.59
CA LEU A 150 3.59 -10.73 -9.72
C LEU A 150 4.16 -10.31 -8.36
N ALA A 151 3.36 -9.66 -7.51
CA ALA A 151 3.75 -9.30 -6.14
C ALA A 151 4.17 -10.54 -5.32
N LEU A 152 3.45 -11.65 -5.48
CA LEU A 152 3.74 -12.91 -4.82
C LEU A 152 5.05 -13.53 -5.32
N ASP A 153 5.23 -13.63 -6.63
CA ASP A 153 6.41 -14.21 -7.28
C ASP A 153 7.68 -13.43 -6.94
N LYS A 154 7.60 -12.09 -7.02
CA LYS A 154 8.75 -11.20 -6.79
C LYS A 154 9.02 -10.88 -5.33
N LYS A 155 8.13 -11.35 -4.44
CA LYS A 155 8.22 -11.09 -3.00
C LYS A 155 8.24 -9.59 -2.71
N ALA A 156 7.34 -8.85 -3.38
CA ALA A 156 7.14 -7.44 -3.10
C ALA A 156 6.73 -7.23 -1.64
N ALA A 157 7.24 -6.17 -1.02
CA ALA A 157 6.86 -5.73 0.31
C ALA A 157 5.71 -4.71 0.27
N LEU A 158 5.60 -3.97 -0.84
CA LEU A 158 4.57 -2.96 -1.07
C LEU A 158 4.21 -2.91 -2.55
N VAL A 159 2.91 -2.90 -2.86
CA VAL A 159 2.38 -2.54 -4.17
C VAL A 159 1.95 -1.08 -4.15
N ILE A 160 2.38 -0.28 -5.12
CA ILE A 160 1.95 1.11 -5.30
C ILE A 160 0.97 1.14 -6.48
N LEU A 161 -0.24 1.62 -6.23
CA LEU A 161 -1.31 1.79 -7.23
C LEU A 161 -1.62 3.28 -7.38
N PRO A 162 -1.87 3.78 -8.60
CA PRO A 162 -2.41 5.11 -8.78
C PRO A 162 -3.89 5.13 -8.37
N PHE A 163 -4.35 6.28 -7.86
CA PHE A 163 -5.76 6.50 -7.62
C PHE A 163 -6.55 6.54 -8.93
N HIS A 164 -7.79 6.07 -8.89
CA HIS A 164 -8.61 5.84 -10.07
C HIS A 164 -9.23 7.12 -10.67
N LYS A 165 -9.08 8.24 -9.95
CA LYS A 165 -9.60 9.56 -10.31
C LYS A 165 -8.45 10.56 -10.34
N LYS A 166 -8.45 11.42 -11.36
CA LYS A 166 -7.51 12.52 -11.54
C LYS A 166 -8.25 13.85 -11.40
N VAL A 167 -7.69 14.76 -10.62
CA VAL A 167 -8.22 16.10 -10.41
C VAL A 167 -7.20 17.11 -10.93
N ASN A 168 -7.66 18.09 -11.68
CA ASN A 168 -6.84 19.19 -12.17
C ASN A 168 -6.56 20.20 -11.05
N ALA A 169 -5.58 21.08 -11.25
CA ALA A 169 -5.23 22.12 -10.27
C ALA A 169 -6.37 23.13 -9.99
N ASP A 170 -7.37 23.22 -10.88
CA ASP A 170 -8.57 24.04 -10.71
C ASP A 170 -9.69 23.31 -9.94
N GLY A 171 -9.43 22.09 -9.45
CA GLY A 171 -10.41 21.25 -8.75
C GLY A 171 -11.37 20.50 -9.69
N SER A 172 -11.27 20.70 -11.01
CA SER A 172 -12.10 19.97 -11.97
C SER A 172 -11.63 18.50 -12.11
N ILE A 173 -12.58 17.60 -12.27
CA ILE A 173 -12.28 16.18 -12.47
C ILE A 173 -11.81 15.99 -13.91
N ASN A 174 -10.54 15.61 -14.09
CA ASN A 174 -9.95 15.37 -15.42
C ASN A 174 -10.40 14.02 -15.97
N SER A 175 -10.29 12.97 -15.16
CA SER A 175 -10.71 11.62 -15.53
C SER A 175 -11.05 10.78 -14.30
N ALA A 176 -11.98 9.84 -14.46
CA ALA A 176 -12.32 8.86 -13.44
C ALA A 176 -12.57 7.51 -14.12
N SER A 177 -11.85 6.47 -13.70
CA SER A 177 -11.95 5.12 -14.27
C SER A 177 -12.54 4.14 -13.26
N THR A 178 -13.78 3.72 -13.52
CA THR A 178 -14.44 2.67 -12.73
C THR A 178 -13.73 1.32 -12.82
N GLY A 179 -13.04 1.07 -13.94
CA GLY A 179 -12.21 -0.12 -14.12
C GLY A 179 -10.99 -0.13 -13.20
N ILE A 180 -10.26 0.98 -13.11
CA ILE A 180 -9.11 1.12 -12.20
C ILE A 180 -9.59 1.07 -10.74
N HIS A 181 -10.72 1.71 -10.42
CA HIS A 181 -11.33 1.60 -9.09
C HIS A 181 -11.58 0.13 -8.70
N ALA A 182 -12.21 -0.65 -9.58
CA ALA A 182 -12.44 -2.08 -9.34
C ALA A 182 -11.13 -2.87 -9.18
N VAL A 183 -10.08 -2.53 -9.91
CA VAL A 183 -8.74 -3.13 -9.71
C VAL A 183 -8.20 -2.79 -8.34
N ASN A 184 -8.22 -1.52 -7.93
CA ASN A 184 -7.69 -1.08 -6.63
C ASN A 184 -8.39 -1.77 -5.46
N VAL A 185 -9.73 -1.85 -5.48
CA VAL A 185 -10.50 -2.56 -4.46
C VAL A 185 -10.10 -4.03 -4.36
N ASN A 186 -9.97 -4.71 -5.51
CA ASN A 186 -9.58 -6.12 -5.51
C ASN A 186 -8.12 -6.32 -5.06
N VAL A 187 -7.19 -5.44 -5.44
CA VAL A 187 -5.79 -5.54 -4.97
C VAL A 187 -5.73 -5.31 -3.46
N LEU A 188 -6.45 -4.32 -2.92
CA LEU A 188 -6.55 -4.13 -1.47
C LEU A 188 -7.08 -5.38 -0.74
N GLN A 189 -7.95 -6.16 -1.38
CA GLN A 189 -8.51 -7.37 -0.79
C GLN A 189 -7.56 -8.57 -0.87
N TYR A 190 -6.83 -8.74 -1.98
CA TYR A 190 -6.11 -9.99 -2.28
C TYR A 190 -4.58 -9.87 -2.26
N ALA A 191 -4.00 -8.68 -2.11
CA ALA A 191 -2.55 -8.51 -2.21
C ALA A 191 -1.78 -9.34 -1.16
N PRO A 192 -0.69 -10.01 -1.57
CA PRO A 192 0.16 -10.82 -0.68
C PRO A 192 1.12 -9.98 0.18
N CYS A 193 1.00 -8.65 0.16
CA CYS A 193 1.88 -7.69 0.83
C CYS A 193 1.11 -6.41 1.15
N SER A 194 1.78 -5.40 1.71
CA SER A 194 1.19 -4.08 1.92
C SER A 194 0.81 -3.43 0.58
N VAL A 195 -0.17 -2.52 0.60
CA VAL A 195 -0.66 -1.79 -0.57
C VAL A 195 -0.67 -0.30 -0.26
N GLY A 196 -0.17 0.51 -1.19
CA GLY A 196 -0.23 1.97 -1.14
C GLY A 196 -1.03 2.48 -2.34
N ILE A 197 -2.08 3.27 -2.10
CA ILE A 197 -2.79 3.98 -3.16
C ILE A 197 -2.34 5.44 -3.15
N LEU A 198 -1.78 5.89 -4.27
CA LEU A 198 -1.25 7.23 -4.45
C LEU A 198 -2.28 8.13 -5.15
N VAL A 199 -2.75 9.14 -4.42
CA VAL A 199 -3.52 10.27 -4.96
C VAL A 199 -2.55 11.38 -5.30
N ASP A 200 -2.40 11.67 -6.60
CA ASP A 200 -1.56 12.76 -7.07
C ASP A 200 -2.34 14.07 -7.12
N ASN A 201 -1.89 15.06 -6.37
CA ASN A 201 -2.41 16.43 -6.35
C ASN A 201 -1.38 17.45 -6.89
N GLY A 202 -0.47 17.00 -7.75
CA GLY A 202 0.57 17.84 -8.35
C GLY A 202 1.96 17.57 -7.78
N LEU A 203 2.23 16.34 -7.30
CA LEU A 203 3.53 15.91 -6.77
C LEU A 203 4.70 16.19 -7.72
N SER A 204 4.40 16.27 -9.02
CA SER A 204 5.36 16.50 -10.10
C SER A 204 5.25 17.88 -10.76
N SER A 205 4.30 18.74 -10.35
CA SER A 205 4.05 20.04 -10.98
C SER A 205 4.94 21.13 -10.36
N GLY A 206 6.21 21.20 -10.76
CA GLY A 206 7.02 22.41 -10.51
C GLY A 206 8.50 22.23 -10.18
N GLY A 207 9.07 21.03 -10.27
CA GLY A 207 10.48 20.81 -9.90
C GLY A 207 10.77 21.04 -8.41
N GLN A 208 9.73 21.12 -7.58
CA GLN A 208 9.85 21.08 -6.13
C GLN A 208 10.09 19.63 -5.72
N LEU A 209 11.22 19.36 -5.08
CA LEU A 209 11.45 18.07 -4.46
C LEU A 209 10.40 17.84 -3.36
N LEU A 210 10.10 16.56 -3.09
CA LEU A 210 9.39 16.17 -1.89
C LEU A 210 10.21 16.56 -0.66
N GLU A 211 10.04 17.78 -0.15
CA GLU A 211 10.89 18.31 0.93
C GLU A 211 10.34 17.94 2.31
N ARG A 212 9.01 17.90 2.46
CA ARG A 212 8.34 17.65 3.74
C ARG A 212 7.17 16.69 3.58
N VAL A 213 7.18 15.66 4.42
CA VAL A 213 6.19 14.58 4.48
C VAL A 213 5.53 14.58 5.85
N ALA A 214 4.21 14.44 5.89
CA ALA A 214 3.47 14.22 7.14
C ALA A 214 2.92 12.80 7.21
N ILE A 215 2.88 12.27 8.43
CA ILE A 215 2.14 11.04 8.76
C ILE A 215 1.10 11.38 9.82
N TYR A 216 -0.17 11.19 9.50
CA TYR A 216 -1.22 11.23 10.52
C TYR A 216 -1.40 9.84 11.12
N PHE A 217 -1.17 9.73 12.43
CA PHE A 217 -1.18 8.47 13.15
C PHE A 217 -2.34 8.45 14.15
N LEU A 218 -3.34 7.61 13.90
CA LEU A 218 -4.52 7.41 14.75
C LEU A 218 -4.48 6.04 15.46
N GLY A 219 -3.49 5.20 15.14
CA GLY A 219 -3.29 3.87 15.70
C GLY A 219 -3.83 2.74 14.82
N GLY A 220 -3.16 1.59 14.91
CA GLY A 220 -3.47 0.38 14.15
C GLY A 220 -2.33 -0.14 13.27
N ALA A 221 -2.56 -1.30 12.65
CA ALA A 221 -1.60 -1.95 11.76
C ALA A 221 -1.23 -1.10 10.53
N ASP A 222 -2.21 -0.45 9.91
CA ASP A 222 -2.01 0.36 8.71
C ASP A 222 -1.17 1.62 9.01
N ASP A 223 -1.46 2.31 10.11
CA ASP A 223 -0.70 3.50 10.53
C ASP A 223 0.74 3.14 10.92
N ARG A 224 0.97 1.96 11.52
CA ARG A 224 2.32 1.45 11.79
C ARG A 224 3.08 1.14 10.51
N GLU A 225 2.41 0.65 9.48
CA GLU A 225 3.01 0.42 8.17
C GLU A 225 3.34 1.75 7.47
N ALA A 226 2.43 2.72 7.52
CA ALA A 226 2.67 4.09 7.06
C ALA A 226 3.87 4.72 7.76
N LEU A 227 3.94 4.60 9.10
CA LEU A 227 5.06 5.06 9.91
C LEU A 227 6.37 4.38 9.51
N ALA A 228 6.37 3.06 9.31
CA ALA A 228 7.56 2.35 8.85
C ALA A 228 8.07 2.88 7.51
N TYR A 229 7.16 3.16 6.57
CA TYR A 229 7.52 3.69 5.27
C TYR A 229 8.09 5.11 5.35
N GLY A 230 7.44 6.01 6.10
CA GLY A 230 7.96 7.37 6.25
C GLY A 230 9.25 7.45 7.08
N VAL A 231 9.45 6.59 8.09
CA VAL A 231 10.75 6.49 8.78
C VAL A 231 11.87 6.09 7.82
N ARG A 232 11.59 5.18 6.87
CA ARG A 232 12.55 4.83 5.83
C ARG A 232 12.88 6.04 4.95
N MET A 233 11.88 6.84 4.55
CA MET A 233 12.10 8.08 3.81
C MET A 233 13.04 9.03 4.58
N ALA A 234 12.79 9.22 5.88
CA ALA A 234 13.62 10.08 6.73
C ALA A 234 15.04 9.55 6.97
N ASP A 235 15.26 8.24 6.84
CA ASP A 235 16.59 7.64 7.05
C ASP A 235 17.51 7.77 5.84
N HIS A 236 16.94 7.76 4.64
CA HIS A 236 17.72 7.59 3.40
C HIS A 236 17.51 8.69 2.36
N ALA A 237 16.49 9.54 2.53
CA ALA A 237 16.30 10.74 1.73
C ALA A 237 16.53 11.99 2.58
N ALA A 238 16.95 13.08 1.93
CA ALA A 238 17.10 14.40 2.57
C ALA A 238 15.74 15.09 2.80
N ILE A 239 14.78 14.35 3.35
CA ILE A 239 13.38 14.75 3.50
C ILE A 239 13.07 15.01 4.97
N GLY A 240 12.27 16.04 5.22
CA GLY A 240 11.68 16.33 6.52
C GLY A 240 10.46 15.45 6.78
N LEU A 241 10.40 14.82 7.95
CA LEU A 241 9.29 13.95 8.36
C LEU A 241 8.64 14.51 9.61
N THR A 242 7.33 14.77 9.55
CA THR A 242 6.53 15.09 10.73
C THR A 242 5.52 13.99 10.99
N VAL A 243 5.56 13.39 12.18
CA VAL A 243 4.54 12.43 12.64
C VAL A 243 3.59 13.16 13.58
N ILE A 244 2.32 13.23 13.21
CA ILE A 244 1.24 13.87 13.96
C ILE A 244 0.37 12.75 14.53
N ARG A 245 0.51 12.48 15.82
CA ARG A 245 -0.33 11.51 16.53
C ARG A 245 -1.62 12.19 17.00
N LEU A 246 -2.75 11.71 16.52
CA LEU A 246 -4.06 12.17 16.97
C LEU A 246 -4.53 11.30 18.14
N LEU A 247 -4.88 11.94 19.24
CA LEU A 247 -5.31 11.30 20.48
C LEU A 247 -6.73 11.75 20.83
N PRO A 248 -7.63 10.83 21.24
CA PRO A 248 -8.96 11.22 21.65
C PRO A 248 -8.91 11.95 23.00
N LEU A 249 -9.77 12.95 23.19
CA LEU A 249 -9.88 13.71 24.45
C LEU A 249 -10.26 12.81 25.65
N VAL A 250 -11.02 11.76 25.39
CA VAL A 250 -11.42 10.76 26.39
C VAL A 250 -10.71 9.46 26.06
N GLU A 251 -9.83 9.01 26.96
CA GLU A 251 -9.17 7.71 26.85
C GLU A 251 -10.21 6.57 26.91
N GLY A 252 -10.14 5.65 25.95
CA GLY A 252 -10.88 4.40 26.02
C GLY A 252 -10.36 3.53 27.17
N GLN A 253 -11.23 2.73 27.80
CA GLN A 253 -10.80 1.81 28.85
C GLN A 253 -10.09 0.58 28.26
N GLU A 254 -8.94 0.27 28.86
CA GLU A 254 -7.96 -0.80 28.61
C GLU A 254 -7.06 -0.66 27.37
N GLU A 255 -5.75 -0.53 27.63
CA GLU A 255 -4.69 -0.63 26.63
C GLU A 255 -4.76 -1.98 25.90
N GLY A 256 -5.30 -1.94 24.68
CA GLY A 256 -5.32 -3.10 23.81
C GLY A 256 -3.91 -3.53 23.39
N ARG A 257 -3.78 -4.77 22.91
CA ARG A 257 -2.52 -5.26 22.33
C ARG A 257 -2.04 -4.38 21.16
N GLU A 258 -2.96 -3.83 20.37
CA GLU A 258 -2.62 -2.91 19.27
C GLU A 258 -2.03 -1.60 19.79
N GLU A 259 -2.68 -0.96 20.75
CA GLU A 259 -2.21 0.30 21.34
C GLU A 259 -0.82 0.17 21.97
N ARG A 260 -0.55 -0.93 22.69
CA ARG A 260 0.80 -1.23 23.21
C ARG A 260 1.84 -1.43 22.11
N MET A 261 1.45 -1.95 20.93
CA MET A 261 2.36 -2.04 19.79
C MET A 261 2.61 -0.67 19.17
N ASP A 262 1.57 0.16 19.08
CA ASP A 262 1.63 1.51 18.55
C ASP A 262 2.55 2.38 19.42
N ASP A 263 2.32 2.41 20.73
CA ASP A 263 3.15 3.13 21.70
C ASP A 263 4.61 2.71 21.67
N ARG A 264 4.88 1.40 21.57
CA ARG A 264 6.27 0.91 21.48
C ARG A 264 6.95 1.41 20.21
N MET A 265 6.24 1.40 19.08
CA MET A 265 6.78 1.86 17.81
C MET A 265 7.03 3.37 17.83
N LEU A 266 6.08 4.15 18.35
CA LEU A 266 6.18 5.59 18.48
C LEU A 266 7.27 6.02 19.46
N LYS A 267 7.37 5.38 20.63
CA LYS A 267 8.48 5.64 21.59
C LYS A 267 9.83 5.34 20.97
N GLN A 268 9.94 4.25 20.19
CA GLN A 268 11.18 3.94 19.49
C GLN A 268 11.51 4.98 18.41
N PHE A 269 10.51 5.44 17.66
CA PHE A 269 10.66 6.50 16.67
C PHE A 269 11.13 7.80 17.33
N GLN A 270 10.43 8.26 18.37
CA GLN A 270 10.80 9.45 19.14
C GLN A 270 12.23 9.38 19.66
N HIS A 271 12.61 8.25 20.25
CA HIS A 271 13.94 8.10 20.84
C HIS A 271 15.08 8.04 19.80
N LYS A 272 14.84 7.44 18.63
CA LYS A 272 15.91 7.15 17.66
C LYS A 272 15.99 8.13 16.51
N LYS A 273 14.89 8.80 16.16
CA LYS A 273 14.76 9.52 14.88
C LYS A 273 14.45 11.00 15.05
N VAL A 274 13.69 11.38 16.07
CA VAL A 274 13.28 12.78 16.26
C VAL A 274 14.49 13.61 16.66
N ASP A 275 14.77 14.64 15.86
CA ASP A 275 15.87 15.58 16.06
C ASP A 275 15.38 17.01 16.33
N GLY A 276 14.06 17.25 16.25
CA GLY A 276 13.43 18.54 16.50
C GLY A 276 13.59 19.56 15.36
N ASN A 277 14.20 19.16 14.24
CA ASN A 277 14.40 20.02 13.07
C ASN A 277 13.87 19.36 11.80
N ARG A 278 14.52 18.28 11.35
CA ARG A 278 14.15 17.55 10.13
C ARG A 278 13.11 16.48 10.43
N VAL A 279 13.22 15.81 11.57
CA VAL A 279 12.28 14.79 12.00
C VAL A 279 11.58 15.27 13.27
N VAL A 280 10.26 15.45 13.18
CA VAL A 280 9.42 16.05 14.21
C VAL A 280 8.32 15.09 14.62
N TYR A 281 8.02 15.04 15.91
CA TYR A 281 6.89 14.33 16.46
C TYR A 281 5.97 15.32 17.19
N ARG A 282 4.67 15.26 16.92
CA ARG A 282 3.64 16.10 17.55
C ARG A 282 2.48 15.23 17.98
N GLU A 283 1.88 15.56 19.13
CA GLU A 283 0.65 14.94 19.61
C GLU A 283 -0.46 16.00 19.62
N GLU A 284 -1.60 15.65 19.03
CA GLU A 284 -2.76 16.53 18.91
C GLU A 284 -3.96 15.83 19.55
N VAL A 285 -4.49 16.44 20.61
CA VAL A 285 -5.66 15.91 21.32
C VAL A 285 -6.93 16.48 20.71
N VAL A 286 -7.78 15.63 20.18
CA VAL A 286 -9.02 16.03 19.50
C VAL A 286 -10.24 15.38 20.13
N LYS A 287 -11.36 16.10 20.11
CA LYS A 287 -12.60 15.67 20.75
C LYS A 287 -13.36 14.62 19.94
N ASP A 288 -13.41 14.81 18.61
CA ASP A 288 -14.21 14.04 17.68
C ASP A 288 -13.64 14.16 16.24
N GLY A 289 -14.38 13.64 15.26
CA GLY A 289 -14.00 13.70 13.85
C GLY A 289 -13.86 15.12 13.28
N GLU A 290 -14.62 16.09 13.79
CA GLU A 290 -14.50 17.50 13.37
C GLU A 290 -13.15 18.06 13.80
N GLY A 291 -12.75 17.84 15.06
CA GLY A 291 -11.42 18.22 15.54
C GLY A 291 -10.28 17.56 14.75
N THR A 292 -10.44 16.30 14.34
CA THR A 292 -9.48 15.63 13.45
C THR A 292 -9.36 16.33 12.10
N VAL A 293 -10.49 16.69 11.48
CA VAL A 293 -10.50 17.41 10.18
C VAL A 293 -9.80 18.76 10.32
N ASP A 294 -10.05 19.50 11.41
CA ASP A 294 -9.45 20.80 11.66
C ASP A 294 -7.92 20.71 11.76
N VAL A 295 -7.39 19.76 12.53
CA VAL A 295 -5.94 19.54 12.64
C VAL A 295 -5.32 19.21 11.29
N ILE A 296 -5.93 18.34 10.50
CA ILE A 296 -5.42 17.96 9.17
C ILE A 296 -5.47 19.17 8.22
N ARG A 297 -6.53 19.98 8.26
CA ARG A 297 -6.65 21.20 7.44
C ARG A 297 -5.61 22.24 7.81
N GLU A 298 -5.35 22.43 9.09
CA GLU A 298 -4.36 23.40 9.58
C GLU A 298 -2.94 23.00 9.18
N THR A 299 -2.61 21.72 9.32
CA THR A 299 -1.22 21.25 9.16
C THR A 299 -0.88 20.80 7.74
N SER A 300 -1.83 20.29 6.95
CA SER A 300 -1.57 19.77 5.60
C SER A 300 -0.87 20.73 4.62
N PRO A 301 -1.09 22.07 4.63
CA PRO A 301 -0.43 22.98 3.70
C PRO A 301 1.09 23.07 3.86
N GLU A 302 1.65 22.61 4.98
CA GLU A 302 3.11 22.59 5.21
C GLU A 302 3.83 21.44 4.48
N PHE A 303 3.07 20.50 3.91
CA PHE A 303 3.59 19.24 3.41
C PHE A 303 3.30 19.05 1.93
N SER A 304 4.22 18.34 1.27
CA SER A 304 4.10 17.96 -0.14
C SER A 304 3.46 16.58 -0.32
N LEU A 305 3.62 15.71 0.68
CA LEU A 305 3.04 14.37 0.74
C LEU A 305 2.46 14.10 2.13
N LEU A 306 1.24 13.60 2.16
CA LEU A 306 0.57 13.11 3.35
C LEU A 306 0.51 11.58 3.27
N ILE A 307 0.88 10.88 4.35
CA ILE A 307 0.79 9.43 4.43
C ILE A 307 -0.17 9.08 5.56
N VAL A 308 -1.15 8.23 5.28
CA VAL A 308 -2.17 7.80 6.25
C VAL A 308 -2.40 6.31 6.12
N GLY A 309 -2.73 5.64 7.21
CA GLY A 309 -3.23 4.27 7.13
C GLY A 309 -4.67 4.22 6.65
N ARG A 310 -5.03 3.19 5.88
CA ARG A 310 -6.39 2.96 5.38
C ARG A 310 -7.38 2.74 6.53
N ARG A 311 -7.02 1.94 7.54
CA ARG A 311 -7.83 1.65 8.75
C ARG A 311 -9.25 1.16 8.39
N ALA A 312 -9.35 0.31 7.36
CA ALA A 312 -10.64 -0.15 6.84
C ALA A 312 -11.50 -0.81 7.93
N GLY A 313 -12.75 -0.35 8.08
CA GLY A 313 -13.71 -0.90 9.04
C GLY A 313 -13.39 -0.65 10.52
N LYS A 314 -12.38 0.17 10.85
CA LYS A 314 -12.11 0.57 12.23
C LYS A 314 -12.90 1.81 12.60
N GLU A 315 -13.80 1.66 13.56
CA GLU A 315 -14.44 2.80 14.21
C GLU A 315 -13.50 3.37 15.28
N SER A 316 -13.45 4.69 15.36
CA SER A 316 -12.63 5.41 16.34
C SER A 316 -13.35 6.71 16.71
N PRO A 317 -13.28 7.16 17.98
CA PRO A 317 -13.78 8.48 18.39
C PRO A 317 -13.24 9.62 17.51
N LEU A 318 -12.01 9.44 17.02
CA LEU A 318 -11.29 10.38 16.14
C LEU A 318 -11.91 10.53 14.74
N THR A 319 -12.79 9.61 14.34
CA THR A 319 -13.34 9.56 12.97
C THR A 319 -14.86 9.45 12.95
N VAL A 320 -15.51 9.68 14.10
CA VAL A 320 -16.98 9.59 14.22
C VAL A 320 -17.64 10.62 13.29
N GLY A 321 -18.68 10.20 12.58
CA GLY A 321 -19.48 11.06 11.69
C GLY A 321 -18.86 11.31 10.31
N MET A 322 -17.56 11.14 10.15
CA MET A 322 -16.86 11.35 8.88
C MET A 322 -17.23 10.30 7.82
N SER A 323 -17.46 9.04 8.22
CA SER A 323 -17.81 7.96 7.30
C SER A 323 -19.19 8.08 6.65
N MET A 324 -20.09 8.93 7.19
CA MET A 324 -21.45 9.10 6.67
C MET A 324 -21.49 9.78 5.29
N TRP A 325 -20.42 10.51 4.94
CA TRP A 325 -20.31 11.30 3.72
C TRP A 325 -19.20 10.79 2.79
N SER A 326 -18.86 9.50 2.90
CA SER A 326 -17.70 8.94 2.21
C SER A 326 -17.94 8.77 0.71
N GLU A 327 -17.03 9.28 -0.13
CA GLU A 327 -17.07 9.14 -1.58
C GLU A 327 -16.30 7.88 -2.05
N TYR A 328 -15.16 7.63 -1.42
CA TYR A 328 -14.17 6.59 -1.73
C TYR A 328 -13.93 5.71 -0.50
N PRO A 329 -14.89 4.87 -0.10
CA PRO A 329 -14.77 4.05 1.11
C PRO A 329 -13.57 3.09 1.07
N GLU A 330 -13.04 2.77 -0.12
CA GLU A 330 -11.83 1.97 -0.26
C GLU A 330 -10.58 2.67 0.28
N MET A 331 -10.57 4.00 0.38
CA MET A 331 -9.46 4.78 0.90
C MET A 331 -9.45 4.86 2.44
N GLY A 332 -10.54 4.43 3.07
CA GLY A 332 -10.75 4.61 4.50
C GLY A 332 -11.02 6.07 4.87
N VAL A 333 -11.45 6.32 6.11
CA VAL A 333 -12.07 7.60 6.48
C VAL A 333 -11.17 8.82 6.25
N ILE A 334 -9.89 8.74 6.66
CA ILE A 334 -8.94 9.85 6.47
C ILE A 334 -8.45 9.91 5.02
N GLY A 335 -8.19 8.77 4.39
CA GLY A 335 -7.74 8.72 3.00
C GLY A 335 -8.79 9.28 2.03
N ASP A 336 -10.06 9.01 2.30
CA ASP A 336 -11.22 9.51 1.57
C ASP A 336 -11.36 11.04 1.71
N LEU A 337 -11.27 11.56 2.95
CA LEU A 337 -11.23 13.02 3.19
C LEU A 337 -10.14 13.69 2.37
N LEU A 338 -8.92 13.14 2.38
CA LEU A 338 -7.76 13.70 1.68
C LEU A 338 -7.84 13.54 0.15
N ALA A 339 -8.59 12.56 -0.34
CA ALA A 339 -8.82 12.34 -1.77
C ALA A 339 -9.99 13.18 -2.31
N SER A 340 -10.85 13.71 -1.44
CA SER A 340 -11.98 14.54 -1.83
C SER A 340 -11.52 15.89 -2.38
N THR A 341 -12.21 16.34 -3.44
CA THR A 341 -11.98 17.66 -4.04
C THR A 341 -12.34 18.79 -3.08
N ASP A 342 -13.25 18.55 -2.14
CA ASP A 342 -13.73 19.55 -1.18
C ASP A 342 -12.72 19.86 -0.08
N PHE A 343 -11.74 18.97 0.12
CA PHE A 343 -10.66 19.21 1.07
C PHE A 343 -9.69 20.29 0.57
N GLY A 344 -9.55 20.44 -0.75
CA GLY A 344 -8.76 21.52 -1.38
C GLY A 344 -7.25 21.47 -1.12
N SER A 345 -6.73 20.35 -0.61
CA SER A 345 -5.28 20.18 -0.39
C SER A 345 -4.54 20.02 -1.69
N ARG A 346 -3.37 20.66 -1.76
CA ARG A 346 -2.40 20.51 -2.86
C ARG A 346 -1.36 19.43 -2.58
N ALA A 347 -1.36 18.87 -1.38
CA ALA A 347 -0.46 17.78 -1.02
C ALA A 347 -0.97 16.48 -1.65
N SER A 348 -0.06 15.70 -2.21
CA SER A 348 -0.40 14.34 -2.65
C SER A 348 -0.59 13.45 -1.44
N THR A 349 -1.39 12.39 -1.58
CA THR A 349 -1.72 11.51 -0.45
C THR A 349 -1.38 10.07 -0.80
N LEU A 350 -0.67 9.39 0.11
CA LEU A 350 -0.46 7.96 0.06
C LEU A 350 -1.27 7.29 1.17
N VAL A 351 -2.29 6.53 0.76
CA VAL A 351 -3.08 5.69 1.67
C VAL A 351 -2.45 4.31 1.73
N VAL A 352 -2.00 3.91 2.92
CA VAL A 352 -1.27 2.65 3.14
C VAL A 352 -2.16 1.64 3.85
N GLN A 353 -2.21 0.42 3.33
CA GLN A 353 -2.77 -0.74 3.99
C GLN A 353 -1.65 -1.73 4.27
N GLN A 354 -1.52 -2.17 5.52
CA GLN A 354 -0.61 -3.26 5.86
C GLN A 354 -1.13 -4.59 5.30
N GLN A 355 -0.23 -5.50 4.92
CA GLN A 355 -0.61 -6.85 4.50
C GLN A 355 -1.65 -7.46 5.45
N VAL A 356 -2.83 -7.76 4.92
CA VAL A 356 -3.90 -8.46 5.64
C VAL A 356 -3.57 -9.95 5.62
N TRP A 357 -3.56 -10.59 6.78
CA TRP A 357 -3.43 -12.04 6.86
C TRP A 357 -4.79 -12.65 6.51
N VAL A 358 -4.94 -13.14 5.28
CA VAL A 358 -5.94 -14.16 5.00
C VAL A 358 -5.40 -15.44 5.65
N VAL A 359 -5.86 -15.73 6.86
CA VAL A 359 -5.59 -17.00 7.50
C VAL A 359 -6.48 -18.02 6.80
N GLY A 360 -5.98 -18.59 5.71
CA GLY A 360 -6.58 -19.80 5.15
C GLY A 360 -6.65 -20.88 6.22
N GLU A 361 -7.69 -21.71 6.23
CA GLU A 361 -7.87 -22.79 7.21
C GLU A 361 -6.61 -23.69 7.36
N ALA A 362 -5.78 -23.76 6.33
CA ALA A 362 -4.49 -24.45 6.35
C ALA A 362 -3.44 -23.84 7.31
N ALA A 363 -3.45 -22.52 7.52
CA ALA A 363 -2.56 -21.84 8.47
C ALA A 363 -2.98 -22.12 9.92
N LEU A 364 -4.28 -22.17 10.21
CA LEU A 364 -4.81 -22.61 11.51
C LEU A 364 -4.40 -24.06 11.82
N ALA A 365 -4.41 -24.94 10.82
CA ALA A 365 -3.96 -26.32 10.97
C ALA A 365 -2.44 -26.43 11.25
N ALA A 366 -1.62 -25.58 10.62
CA ALA A 366 -0.17 -25.55 10.86
C ALA A 366 0.20 -24.99 12.23
N GLU A 367 -0.54 -23.99 12.71
CA GLU A 367 -0.35 -23.37 14.03
C GLU A 367 -0.86 -24.28 15.15
N SER A 368 -1.97 -24.99 14.93
CA SER A 368 -2.46 -26.05 15.83
C SER A 368 -1.47 -27.23 15.95
N ARG A 369 -0.81 -27.65 14.85
CA ARG A 369 0.25 -28.67 14.90
C ARG A 369 1.51 -28.20 15.64
N LYS A 370 1.88 -26.92 15.51
CA LYS A 370 3.00 -26.35 16.28
C LYS A 370 2.70 -26.29 17.77
N ASN A 371 1.49 -25.87 18.15
CA ASN A 371 1.07 -25.81 19.56
C ASN A 371 0.89 -27.21 20.19
N ALA A 372 0.51 -28.22 19.39
CA ALA A 372 0.48 -29.61 19.84
C ALA A 372 1.89 -30.21 20.05
N ALA A 373 2.89 -29.77 19.27
CA ALA A 373 4.27 -30.25 19.40
C ALA A 373 5.01 -29.66 20.61
N THR A 374 4.63 -28.47 21.09
CA THR A 374 5.19 -27.84 22.30
C THR A 374 4.46 -28.22 23.60
N GLY A 375 3.36 -28.97 23.52
CA GLY A 375 2.53 -29.36 24.67
C GLY A 375 2.88 -30.71 25.34
N SER A 376 3.97 -31.38 24.97
CA SER A 376 4.38 -32.63 25.63
C SER A 376 4.92 -32.34 27.04
N GLN A 377 4.07 -32.62 28.02
CA GLN A 377 4.28 -32.52 29.47
C GLN A 377 5.64 -33.06 29.93
N VAL A 378 6.40 -32.23 30.65
CA VAL A 378 7.38 -32.69 31.63
C VAL A 378 6.61 -33.02 32.90
N VAL A 379 6.51 -34.30 33.23
CA VAL A 379 5.98 -34.79 34.50
C VAL A 379 6.99 -34.44 35.60
N PRO A 380 6.60 -33.75 36.70
CA PRO A 380 7.50 -33.53 37.81
C PRO A 380 7.57 -34.81 38.65
N GLU A 381 8.76 -35.38 38.76
CA GLU A 381 9.07 -36.50 39.65
C GLU A 381 9.06 -35.99 41.11
N ALA A 382 8.19 -36.58 41.93
CA ALA A 382 7.95 -36.18 43.30
C ALA A 382 9.13 -36.56 44.21
N ALA A 383 9.64 -35.59 44.96
CA ALA A 383 10.61 -35.80 46.03
C ALA A 383 9.98 -36.61 47.18
N VAL A 384 10.53 -37.79 47.44
CA VAL A 384 10.23 -38.60 48.63
C VAL A 384 11.14 -38.13 49.76
N TYR A 385 10.54 -37.64 50.84
CA TYR A 385 11.20 -37.42 52.12
C TYR A 385 11.51 -38.77 52.78
N THR A 386 12.78 -39.01 53.08
CA THR A 386 13.25 -39.72 54.29
C THR A 386 14.63 -39.21 54.65
#